data_AF-A0A699UZT9-F1
#
_entry.id   AF-A0A699UZT9-F1
#
_cell.length_a   1.000
_cell.length_b   1.000
_cell.length_c   1.000
_cell.angle_alpha   90.00
_cell.angle_beta   90.00
_cell.angle_gamma   90.00
#
_symmetry.space_group_name_H-M   'P 1'
#
loop_
_entity.id
_entity.type
_entity.pdbx_description
1 polymer ?
#
loop_
_entity_poly.entity_id
_entity_poly.type
_entity_poly.pdbx_seq_one_letter_code
_entity_poly.pdbx_strand_id
1 'polypeptide(L)'
;PNWSAAYVGSMELFNFFKGRAKAYGVYDHLHLAHKIEKAVWDGDAGTWTISIRDLEKNTSFVTKAEVLINAAGFLNGWKWPEGLKEFGGHLVHSARWDESYDFTGKTVAVIGSGSSAIQIVPELQPGKKLGLIELLLDHMNDSLLIQFQNLSRESSDILQPISN
;
A
#
# COMPACT_ATOMS: atom_id res chain seq x y z
N PRO A 1 10.50 21.22 -14.81
CA PRO A 1 9.14 20.65 -14.96
C PRO A 1 8.10 21.70 -14.52
N ASN A 2 6.97 21.78 -15.22
CA ASN A 2 5.88 22.70 -14.87
C ASN A 2 4.88 21.95 -13.97
N TRP A 3 5.18 21.92 -12.68
CA TRP A 3 4.35 21.27 -11.66
C TRP A 3 3.08 22.07 -11.38
N SER A 4 1.97 21.39 -11.10
CA SER A 4 0.69 22.05 -10.78
C SER A 4 0.69 22.79 -9.43
N ALA A 5 1.56 22.36 -8.51
CA ALA A 5 1.68 22.91 -7.16
C ALA A 5 3.11 22.72 -6.61
N ALA A 6 3.40 23.36 -5.48
CA ALA A 6 4.66 23.13 -4.75
C ALA A 6 4.79 21.69 -4.24
N TYR A 7 3.66 21.07 -3.86
CA TYR A 7 3.56 19.65 -3.48
C TYR A 7 2.55 18.98 -4.40
N VAL A 8 3.04 18.26 -5.40
CA VAL A 8 2.19 17.58 -6.39
C VAL A 8 1.67 16.25 -5.86
N GLY A 9 0.50 15.83 -6.37
CA GLY A 9 -0.08 14.54 -6.04
C GLY A 9 0.69 13.36 -6.64
N SER A 10 0.41 12.16 -6.12
CA SER A 10 1.06 10.91 -6.54
C SER A 10 0.93 10.65 -8.05
N MET A 11 -0.22 10.94 -8.65
CA MET A 11 -0.48 10.69 -10.07
C MET A 11 0.35 11.60 -10.99
N GLU A 12 0.52 12.87 -10.65
CA GLU A 12 1.35 13.80 -11.42
C GLU A 12 2.83 13.39 -11.34
N LEU A 13 3.30 13.02 -10.14
CA LEU A 13 4.65 12.53 -9.93
C LEU A 13 4.91 11.20 -10.67
N PHE A 14 3.95 10.27 -10.62
CA PHE A 14 4.00 9.01 -11.36
C PHE A 14 4.11 9.25 -12.87
N ASN A 15 3.24 10.11 -13.41
CA ASN A 15 3.25 10.44 -14.83
C ASN A 15 4.55 11.13 -15.26
N PHE A 16 5.13 11.98 -14.41
CA PHE A 16 6.43 12.56 -14.65
C PHE A 16 7.50 11.47 -14.80
N PHE A 17 7.67 10.57 -13.82
CA PHE A 17 8.69 9.52 -13.90
C PHE A 17 8.43 8.54 -15.04
N LYS A 18 7.17 8.16 -15.28
CA LYS A 18 6.76 7.34 -16.42
C LYS A 18 7.15 7.99 -17.75
N GLY A 19 6.92 9.29 -17.88
CA GLY A 19 7.32 10.07 -19.06
C GLY A 19 8.83 10.09 -19.26
N ARG A 20 9.62 10.24 -18.18
CA ARG A 20 11.08 10.20 -18.24
C ARG A 20 11.60 8.81 -18.60
N ALA A 21 11.05 7.76 -18.02
CA ALA A 21 11.39 6.38 -18.36
C ALA A 21 11.17 6.09 -19.85
N LYS A 22 10.06 6.59 -20.43
CA LYS A 22 9.81 6.50 -21.87
C LYS A 22 10.79 7.32 -22.69
N ALA A 23 11.05 8.58 -22.31
CA ALA A 23 11.91 9.48 -23.07
C ALA A 23 13.38 9.00 -23.13
N TYR A 24 13.84 8.27 -22.11
CA TYR A 24 15.20 7.73 -22.04
C TYR A 24 15.31 6.25 -22.44
N GLY A 25 14.26 5.64 -23.01
CA GLY A 25 14.31 4.24 -23.47
C GLY A 25 14.43 3.20 -22.34
N VAL A 26 14.09 3.56 -21.09
CA VAL A 26 14.19 2.64 -19.94
C VAL A 26 13.31 1.40 -20.14
N TYR A 27 12.16 1.57 -20.80
CA TYR A 27 11.22 0.47 -21.05
C TYR A 27 11.80 -0.64 -21.94
N ASP A 28 12.83 -0.36 -22.74
CA ASP A 28 13.48 -1.36 -23.60
C ASP A 28 14.27 -2.40 -22.79
N HIS A 29 14.60 -2.08 -21.54
CA HIS A 29 15.34 -2.92 -20.61
C HIS A 29 14.55 -3.25 -19.34
N LEU A 30 13.30 -2.79 -19.24
CA LEU A 30 12.47 -2.94 -18.05
C LEU A 30 11.60 -4.19 -18.15
N HIS A 31 11.79 -5.12 -17.22
CA HIS A 31 10.92 -6.28 -17.06
C HIS A 31 9.98 -6.05 -15.88
N LEU A 32 8.72 -5.68 -16.18
CA LEU A 32 7.66 -5.55 -15.17
C LEU A 32 7.09 -6.92 -14.79
N ALA A 33 6.40 -7.00 -13.65
CA ALA A 33 5.84 -8.26 -13.13
C ALA A 33 6.88 -9.38 -12.88
N HIS A 34 8.15 -9.02 -12.68
CA HIS A 34 9.23 -9.93 -12.35
C HIS A 34 9.68 -9.71 -10.90
N LYS A 35 9.36 -10.66 -10.02
CA LYS A 35 9.75 -10.61 -8.61
C LYS A 35 11.07 -11.33 -8.40
N ILE A 36 12.10 -10.61 -7.94
CA ILE A 36 13.34 -11.24 -7.47
C ILE A 36 13.03 -11.97 -6.15
N GLU A 37 13.25 -13.29 -6.11
CA GLU A 37 13.04 -14.12 -4.93
C GLU A 37 14.33 -14.36 -4.15
N LYS A 38 15.47 -14.42 -4.85
CA LYS A 38 16.78 -14.68 -4.26
C LYS A 38 17.87 -14.09 -5.13
N ALA A 39 18.93 -13.59 -4.50
CA ALA A 39 20.18 -13.25 -5.16
C ALA A 39 21.35 -13.77 -4.31
N VAL A 40 22.26 -14.53 -4.91
CA VAL A 40 23.41 -15.13 -4.24
C VAL A 40 24.67 -14.83 -5.03
N TRP A 41 25.69 -14.31 -4.36
CA TRP A 41 27.01 -14.13 -4.97
C TRP A 41 27.72 -15.48 -5.10
N ASP A 42 28.18 -15.78 -6.32
CA ASP A 42 29.03 -16.91 -6.64
C ASP A 42 30.47 -16.40 -6.74
N GLY A 43 31.28 -16.75 -5.75
CA GLY A 43 32.68 -16.28 -5.64
C GLY A 43 33.60 -16.88 -6.69
N ASP A 44 33.33 -18.12 -7.12
CA ASP A 44 34.16 -18.80 -8.12
C ASP A 44 33.86 -18.26 -9.52
N ALA A 45 32.58 -17.98 -9.81
CA ALA A 45 32.15 -17.41 -11.08
C ALA A 45 32.28 -15.89 -11.16
N GLY A 46 32.48 -15.20 -10.03
CA GLY A 46 32.52 -13.73 -9.98
C GLY A 46 31.19 -13.07 -10.41
N THR A 47 30.05 -13.73 -10.17
CA THR A 47 28.73 -13.26 -10.61
C THR A 47 27.65 -13.48 -9.57
N TRP A 48 26.59 -12.69 -9.61
CA TRP A 48 25.34 -12.93 -8.92
C TRP A 48 24.51 -13.96 -9.67
N THR A 49 24.01 -14.97 -8.96
CA THR A 49 22.92 -15.84 -9.42
C THR A 49 21.61 -15.34 -8.84
N ILE A 50 20.66 -15.00 -9.70
CA ILE A 50 19.41 -14.31 -9.35
C ILE A 50 18.23 -15.20 -9.74
N SER A 51 17.41 -15.58 -8.76
CA SER A 51 16.15 -16.31 -8.96
C SER A 51 14.99 -15.33 -9.09
N ILE A 52 14.23 -15.45 -10.17
CA ILE A 52 13.15 -14.52 -10.52
C ILE A 52 11.86 -15.31 -10.77
N ARG A 53 10.74 -14.82 -10.24
CA ARG A 53 9.39 -15.28 -10.56
C ARG A 53 8.71 -14.29 -11.51
N ASP A 54 8.33 -14.76 -12.68
CA ASP A 54 7.42 -14.07 -13.60
C ASP A 54 5.99 -14.24 -13.05
N LEU A 55 5.40 -13.14 -12.61
CA LEU A 55 4.07 -13.11 -11.97
C LEU A 55 2.93 -13.21 -12.99
N GLU A 56 3.16 -12.84 -14.25
CA GLU A 56 2.14 -12.94 -15.30
C GLU A 56 2.03 -14.38 -15.80
N LYS A 57 3.16 -15.04 -16.04
CA LYS A 57 3.21 -16.43 -16.51
C LYS A 57 3.16 -17.46 -15.38
N ASN A 58 3.35 -17.01 -14.14
CA ASN A 58 3.48 -17.86 -12.96
C ASN A 58 4.58 -18.92 -13.11
N THR A 59 5.73 -18.50 -13.63
CA THR A 59 6.92 -19.36 -13.85
C THR A 59 8.13 -18.79 -13.12
N SER A 60 9.12 -19.63 -12.80
CA SER A 60 10.39 -19.20 -12.22
C SER A 60 11.56 -19.51 -13.14
N PHE A 61 12.54 -18.61 -13.15
CA PHE A 61 13.80 -18.80 -13.88
C PHE A 61 14.98 -18.19 -13.13
N VAL A 62 16.19 -18.49 -13.61
CA VAL A 62 17.44 -17.99 -13.03
C VAL A 62 18.21 -17.21 -14.09
N THR A 63 18.79 -16.09 -13.68
CA THR A 63 19.72 -15.31 -14.51
C THR A 63 21.01 -15.03 -13.74
N LYS A 64 22.05 -14.59 -14.46
CA LYS A 64 23.33 -14.18 -13.89
C LYS A 64 23.66 -12.74 -14.22
N ALA A 65 24.33 -12.04 -13.31
CA ALA A 65 24.80 -10.68 -13.51
C ALA A 65 26.13 -10.43 -12.78
N GLU A 66 27.04 -9.67 -13.37
CA GLU A 66 28.30 -9.30 -12.72
C GLU A 66 28.07 -8.24 -11.62
N VAL A 67 27.10 -7.35 -11.85
CA VAL A 67 26.75 -6.25 -10.94
C VAL A 67 25.28 -6.34 -10.57
N LEU A 68 24.98 -6.19 -9.28
CA LEU A 68 23.62 -6.10 -8.76
C LEU A 68 23.42 -4.77 -8.03
N ILE A 69 22.51 -3.94 -8.56
CA ILE A 69 22.11 -2.68 -7.93
C ILE A 69 20.71 -2.88 -7.33
N ASN A 70 20.61 -2.88 -6.01
CA ASN A 70 19.33 -3.00 -5.33
C ASN A 70 18.65 -1.62 -5.21
N ALA A 71 17.64 -1.38 -6.05
CA ALA A 71 16.78 -0.19 -6.01
C ALA A 71 15.36 -0.51 -5.53
N ALA A 72 15.18 -1.55 -4.70
CA ALA A 72 13.85 -2.02 -4.28
C ALA A 72 13.10 -1.08 -3.34
N GLY A 73 13.73 -0.04 -2.78
CA GLY A 73 13.14 0.86 -1.78
C GLY A 73 12.86 0.17 -0.43
N PHE A 74 12.64 0.96 0.62
CA PHE A 74 12.46 0.45 1.99
C PHE A 74 10.99 0.45 2.48
N LEU A 75 10.06 1.08 1.75
CA LEU A 75 8.65 1.22 2.13
C LEU A 75 7.71 0.19 1.46
N ASN A 76 8.25 -0.85 0.83
CA ASN A 76 7.47 -1.80 0.03
C ASN A 76 7.07 -3.09 0.76
N GLY A 77 7.63 -3.32 1.96
CA GLY A 77 7.38 -4.51 2.78
C GLY A 77 6.26 -4.35 3.80
N TRP A 78 5.10 -3.84 3.38
CA TRP A 78 3.96 -3.62 4.28
C TRP A 78 3.35 -4.93 4.78
N LYS A 79 2.71 -4.89 5.96
CA LYS A 79 2.08 -6.04 6.61
C LYS A 79 0.76 -5.62 7.22
N TRP A 80 -0.19 -6.54 7.22
CA TRP A 80 -1.39 -6.39 8.05
C TRP A 80 -1.04 -6.62 9.53
N PRO A 81 -1.66 -5.88 10.46
CA PRO A 81 -1.64 -6.25 11.87
C PRO A 81 -2.39 -7.57 12.07
N GLU A 82 -2.06 -8.26 13.16
CA GLU A 82 -2.77 -9.49 13.55
C GLU A 82 -4.20 -9.17 14.03
N GLY A 83 -5.06 -10.20 14.13
CA GLY A 83 -6.42 -10.05 14.69
C GLY A 83 -7.49 -9.50 13.74
N LEU A 84 -7.17 -9.19 12.48
CA LEU A 84 -8.14 -8.63 11.52
C LEU A 84 -9.10 -9.66 10.90
N LYS A 85 -8.91 -10.97 11.12
CA LYS A 85 -9.66 -12.04 10.42
C LYS A 85 -11.17 -12.03 10.71
N GLU A 86 -11.57 -11.50 11.86
CA GLU A 86 -12.97 -11.44 12.29
C GLU A 86 -13.67 -10.15 11.84
N PHE A 87 -12.93 -9.19 11.29
CA PHE A 87 -13.52 -7.95 10.79
C PHE A 87 -14.29 -8.23 9.49
N GLY A 88 -15.61 -8.10 9.56
CA GLY A 88 -16.51 -8.32 8.41
C GLY A 88 -16.57 -7.14 7.41
N GLY A 89 -15.87 -6.05 7.68
CA GLY A 89 -15.83 -4.88 6.81
C GLY A 89 -14.74 -4.95 5.74
N HIS A 90 -14.66 -3.91 4.91
CA HIS A 90 -13.65 -3.79 3.87
C HIS A 90 -12.32 -3.27 4.45
N LEU A 91 -11.22 -3.98 4.19
CA LEU A 91 -9.89 -3.63 4.65
C LEU A 91 -9.06 -3.02 3.52
N VAL A 92 -8.52 -1.83 3.73
CA VAL A 92 -7.61 -1.15 2.79
C VAL A 92 -6.30 -0.81 3.50
N HIS A 93 -5.18 -1.10 2.84
CA HIS A 93 -3.85 -0.73 3.33
C HIS A 93 -3.34 0.46 2.51
N SER A 94 -2.76 1.49 3.15
CA SER A 94 -2.28 2.70 2.45
C SER A 94 -1.25 2.42 1.35
N ALA A 95 -0.40 1.40 1.52
CA ALA A 95 0.55 0.91 0.52
C ALA A 95 -0.05 0.01 -0.58
N ARG A 96 -1.32 -0.39 -0.46
CA ARG A 96 -2.07 -1.17 -1.46
C ARG A 96 -3.51 -0.67 -1.47
N TRP A 97 -3.67 0.58 -1.92
CA TRP A 97 -4.96 1.26 -1.95
C TRP A 97 -5.90 0.58 -2.94
N ASP A 98 -7.15 0.36 -2.54
CA ASP A 98 -8.21 -0.08 -3.44
C ASP A 98 -8.89 1.14 -4.05
N GLU A 99 -8.52 1.49 -5.28
CA GLU A 99 -9.12 2.62 -6.01
C GLU A 99 -10.58 2.38 -6.41
N SER A 100 -11.06 1.13 -6.34
CA SER A 100 -12.43 0.78 -6.72
C SER A 100 -13.44 0.92 -5.59
N TYR A 101 -12.98 1.03 -4.34
CA TYR A 101 -13.86 1.08 -3.18
C TYR A 101 -14.46 2.47 -2.97
N ASP A 102 -15.81 2.53 -2.89
CA ASP A 102 -16.51 3.76 -2.59
C ASP A 102 -16.72 3.95 -1.07
N PHE A 103 -15.99 4.90 -0.51
CA PHE A 103 -16.09 5.29 0.91
C PHE A 103 -17.34 6.13 1.23
N THR A 104 -18.24 6.39 0.27
CA THR A 104 -19.42 7.24 0.51
C THR A 104 -20.35 6.67 1.57
N GLY A 105 -20.58 7.48 2.62
CA GLY A 105 -21.50 7.12 3.69
C GLY A 105 -21.00 5.97 4.57
N LYS A 106 -19.69 5.67 4.53
CA LYS A 106 -19.09 4.56 5.28
C LYS A 106 -18.40 5.06 6.53
N THR A 107 -18.56 4.38 7.65
CA THR A 107 -17.70 4.65 8.80
C THR A 107 -16.29 4.12 8.53
N VAL A 108 -15.26 4.96 8.66
CA VAL A 108 -13.87 4.60 8.31
C VAL A 108 -12.93 4.81 9.50
N ALA A 109 -12.39 3.71 10.02
CA ALA A 109 -11.30 3.75 10.99
C ALA A 109 -9.94 3.80 10.28
N VAL A 110 -9.01 4.62 10.78
CA VAL A 110 -7.64 4.72 10.26
C VAL A 110 -6.65 4.29 11.35
N ILE A 111 -5.97 3.18 11.10
CA ILE A 111 -4.97 2.64 12.02
C ILE A 111 -3.59 3.16 11.61
N GLY A 112 -2.92 3.88 12.51
CA GLY A 112 -1.61 4.49 12.30
C GLY A 112 -1.64 6.01 12.23
N SER A 113 -0.51 6.63 12.56
CA SER A 113 -0.35 8.09 12.68
C SER A 113 0.81 8.66 11.87
N GLY A 114 1.40 7.84 10.98
CA GLY A 114 2.47 8.27 10.09
C GLY A 114 2.00 9.20 8.97
N SER A 115 2.93 9.60 8.09
CA SER A 115 2.65 10.52 6.98
C SER A 115 1.46 10.12 6.12
N SER A 116 1.27 8.81 5.88
CA SER A 116 0.11 8.32 5.12
C SER A 116 -1.22 8.66 5.80
N ALA A 117 -1.32 8.52 7.13
CA ALA A 117 -2.53 8.86 7.86
C ALA A 117 -2.81 10.37 7.79
N ILE A 118 -1.78 11.20 7.96
CA ILE A 118 -1.87 12.67 7.85
C ILE A 118 -2.36 13.10 6.45
N GLN A 119 -2.01 12.35 5.40
CA GLN A 119 -2.46 12.64 4.03
C GLN A 119 -3.85 12.07 3.72
N ILE A 120 -4.17 10.88 4.21
CA ILE A 120 -5.43 10.17 3.93
C ILE A 120 -6.60 10.78 4.71
N VAL A 121 -6.41 11.03 6.01
CA VAL A 121 -7.48 11.49 6.91
C VAL A 121 -8.18 12.77 6.41
N PRO A 122 -7.47 13.83 5.98
CA PRO A 122 -8.11 15.03 5.44
C PRO A 122 -8.97 14.78 4.20
N GLU A 123 -8.55 13.86 3.33
CA GLU A 123 -9.30 13.50 2.11
C GLU A 123 -10.57 12.69 2.42
N LEU A 124 -10.68 12.11 3.63
CA LEU A 124 -11.82 11.33 4.10
C LEU A 124 -12.82 12.14 4.97
N GLN A 125 -12.67 13.45 5.15
CA GLN A 125 -13.50 14.24 6.08
C GLN A 125 -14.93 14.59 5.58
N PRO A 126 -15.88 14.89 6.50
CA PRO A 126 -17.27 15.22 6.17
C PRO A 126 -17.36 16.42 5.21
N GLY A 127 -18.15 16.25 4.14
CA GLY A 127 -18.17 17.15 2.97
C GLY A 127 -17.60 16.50 1.71
N LYS A 128 -16.80 15.44 1.86
CA LYS A 128 -16.32 14.59 0.75
C LYS A 128 -16.46 13.07 0.97
N LYS A 129 -17.15 12.61 2.03
CA LYS A 129 -17.79 11.29 2.29
C LYS A 129 -17.70 10.97 3.81
N LEU A 130 -18.83 10.76 4.51
CA LEU A 130 -18.94 10.37 5.95
C LEU A 130 -18.17 9.07 6.27
N GLY A 131 -17.82 8.67 7.51
CA GLY A 131 -18.05 9.16 8.88
C GLY A 131 -17.08 8.54 9.93
N LEU A 132 -16.99 9.14 11.14
CA LEU A 132 -16.08 8.88 12.29
C LEU A 132 -14.65 8.42 11.93
N ILE A 133 -13.68 9.35 11.99
CA ILE A 133 -12.25 9.03 11.88
C ILE A 133 -11.71 8.79 13.27
N GLU A 134 -11.46 7.51 13.59
CA GLU A 134 -10.67 7.16 14.77
C GLU A 134 -9.23 6.92 14.34
N LEU A 135 -8.34 7.80 14.81
CA LEU A 135 -6.89 7.71 14.63
C LEU A 135 -6.33 6.87 15.78
N LEU A 136 -6.06 5.60 15.51
CA LEU A 136 -5.34 4.76 16.47
C LEU A 136 -3.85 5.06 16.36
N LEU A 137 -3.33 5.77 17.36
CA LEU A 137 -1.92 6.16 17.46
C LEU A 137 -1.04 4.93 17.75
N ASP A 138 0.08 4.83 17.06
CA ASP A 138 0.92 3.65 17.03
C ASP A 138 1.72 3.46 18.33
N HIS A 139 1.16 2.69 19.26
CA HIS A 139 1.80 1.72 20.16
C HIS A 139 0.79 0.58 20.34
N MET A 140 0.65 -0.26 19.32
CA MET A 140 -0.34 -1.36 19.31
C MET A 140 -0.01 -2.40 20.42
N ASN A 141 -0.71 -2.31 21.54
CA ASN A 141 -0.82 -3.34 22.56
C ASN A 141 -2.25 -3.93 22.55
N ASP A 142 -2.41 -5.17 23.02
CA ASP A 142 -3.64 -6.00 22.90
C ASP A 142 -4.93 -5.28 23.35
N SER A 143 -4.81 -4.27 24.23
CA SER A 143 -5.91 -3.43 24.68
C SER A 143 -6.58 -2.60 23.58
N LEU A 144 -5.83 -2.15 22.56
CA LEU A 144 -6.38 -1.34 21.46
C LEU A 144 -7.11 -2.19 20.42
N LEU A 145 -6.70 -3.45 20.23
CA LEU A 145 -7.40 -4.42 19.39
C LEU A 145 -8.78 -4.75 19.97
N ILE A 146 -8.87 -4.88 21.30
CA ILE A 146 -10.14 -5.09 22.02
C ILE A 146 -11.06 -3.88 21.85
N GLN A 147 -10.54 -2.64 21.88
CA GLN A 147 -11.35 -1.45 21.61
C GLN A 147 -11.87 -1.42 20.18
N PHE A 148 -11.06 -1.73 19.17
CA PHE A 148 -11.51 -1.85 17.78
C PHE A 148 -12.58 -2.95 17.60
N GLN A 149 -12.39 -4.11 18.22
CA GLN A 149 -13.38 -5.21 18.21
C GLN A 149 -14.69 -4.79 18.90
N ASN A 150 -14.63 -4.06 20.01
CA ASN A 150 -15.81 -3.56 20.71
C ASN A 150 -16.55 -2.49 19.91
N LEU A 151 -15.84 -1.61 19.20
CA LEU A 151 -16.43 -0.60 18.33
C LEU A 151 -17.11 -1.23 17.10
N SER A 152 -16.54 -2.29 16.53
CA SER A 152 -17.21 -3.04 15.46
C SER A 152 -18.51 -3.70 15.96
N ARG A 153 -18.57 -4.12 17.23
CA ARG A 153 -19.80 -4.59 17.89
C ARG A 153 -20.79 -3.46 18.16
N GLU A 154 -20.37 -2.33 18.72
CA GLU A 154 -21.25 -1.18 19.00
C GLU A 154 -21.82 -0.54 17.73
N SER A 155 -21.06 -0.53 16.62
CA SER A 155 -21.55 -0.03 15.33
C SER A 155 -22.69 -0.88 14.73
N SER A 156 -22.86 -2.13 15.20
CA SER A 156 -24.01 -2.97 14.85
C SER A 156 -25.28 -2.63 15.64
N ASP A 157 -25.16 -1.98 16.80
CA ASP A 157 -26.29 -1.56 17.65
C ASP A 157 -26.82 -0.16 17.31
N ILE A 158 -26.06 0.66 16.58
CA ILE A 158 -26.43 2.04 16.20
C ILE A 158 -27.32 2.09 14.93
N LEU A 159 -27.57 0.95 14.28
CA LEU A 159 -28.47 0.83 13.12
C LEU A 159 -29.87 0.28 13.48
N GLN A 160 -30.44 0.69 14.61
CA GLN A 160 -31.89 0.56 14.80
C GLN A 160 -32.61 1.52 13.83
N PRO A 161 -33.67 1.08 13.12
CA PRO A 161 -34.33 1.91 12.13
C PRO A 161 -34.92 3.13 12.82
N ILE A 162 -34.63 4.33 12.30
CA ILE A 162 -35.41 5.52 12.62
C ILE A 162 -36.80 5.27 12.04
N SER A 163 -37.70 4.72 12.85
CA SER A 163 -39.12 4.68 12.58
C SER A 163 -39.70 6.07 12.78
N ASN A 164 -40.22 6.66 11.71
CA ASN A 164 -41.56 7.24 11.64
C ASN A 164 -41.96 7.40 10.17
#